data_AF-A0A956ZIT5-F1
#
_entry.id   AF-A0A956ZIT5-F1
#
_cell.length_a   1.000
_cell.length_b   1.000
_cell.length_c   1.000
_cell.angle_alpha   90.00
_cell.angle_beta   90.00
_cell.angle_gamma   90.00
#
_symmetry.space_group_name_H-M   'P 1'
#
loop_
_entity.id
_entity.type
_entity.pdbx_description
1 polymer ?
#
loop_
_entity_poly.entity_id
_entity_poly.type
_entity_poly.pdbx_seq_one_letter_code
_entity_poly.pdbx_strand_id
1 'polypeptide(L)'
;EMGLSSAAAASGAAVSPNMGEKTSQTVSIAATIFNARLGLWVRNPRGGKARRPLLLYFKELCGQASRDDEFVYLSDGGHFENLGLYELLRRRCRYVLAVAADVEPEAGPDRMGNLGTALRMARVDFGVSIEIPELQPLLRDSETGTVRSWFAAGRIRYPGDAGPSGTFVFIKTGIVPDGLPPDLLNHWRSQRAFPYDSTSDQQYDQPQFESYRVPGQLAGEAVGAVSLPGEPDIGVRFREIERVYGSRFARQPTT
;
A
#
# COMPACT_ATOMS: atom_id res chain seq x y z
N GLU A 1 14.92 19.51 3.05
CA GLU A 1 13.57 18.91 2.86
C GLU A 1 13.73 17.52 2.29
N MET A 2 12.82 16.59 2.60
CA MET A 2 12.87 15.24 2.04
C MET A 2 12.35 15.27 0.60
N GLY A 3 13.16 14.84 -0.36
CA GLY A 3 12.74 14.72 -1.75
C GLY A 3 11.79 13.53 -1.96
N LEU A 4 10.98 13.56 -3.01
CA LEU A 4 10.04 12.48 -3.36
C LEU A 4 10.76 11.14 -3.57
N SER A 5 11.95 11.15 -4.17
CA SER A 5 12.77 9.95 -4.37
C SER A 5 13.22 9.33 -3.05
N SER A 6 13.64 10.15 -2.08
CA SER A 6 14.02 9.67 -0.74
C SER A 6 12.82 9.14 0.04
N ALA A 7 11.66 9.78 -0.10
CA ALA A 7 10.40 9.31 0.50
C ALA A 7 9.98 7.96 -0.09
N ALA A 8 10.06 7.81 -1.41
CA ALA A 8 9.77 6.56 -2.10
C ALA A 8 10.74 5.44 -1.70
N ALA A 9 12.05 5.72 -1.65
CA ALA A 9 13.05 4.75 -1.21
C ALA A 9 12.85 4.31 0.24
N ALA A 10 12.52 5.24 1.14
CA ALA A 10 12.21 4.93 2.54
C ALA A 10 10.91 4.13 2.71
N SER A 11 9.96 4.26 1.78
CA SER A 11 8.69 3.53 1.81
C SER A 11 8.80 2.08 1.36
N GLY A 12 9.92 1.64 0.79
CA GLY A 12 10.20 0.24 0.45
C GLY A 12 11.12 -0.46 1.45
N ALA A 13 11.35 0.15 2.61
CA ALA A 13 12.33 -0.25 3.60
C ALA A 13 11.88 -1.47 4.45
N ALA A 14 11.80 -2.64 3.83
CA ALA A 14 11.25 -3.87 4.42
C ALA A 14 11.92 -4.37 5.72
N VAL A 15 13.17 -3.96 5.99
CA VAL A 15 13.87 -4.28 7.25
C VAL A 15 14.37 -3.00 7.89
N SER A 16 13.92 -2.77 9.12
CA SER A 16 14.28 -1.62 9.95
C SER A 16 14.62 -2.09 11.37
N PRO A 17 15.69 -1.59 12.01
CA PRO A 17 15.92 -1.79 13.43
C PRO A 17 14.86 -1.16 14.33
N ASN A 18 14.08 -0.18 13.86
CA ASN A 18 12.93 0.40 14.58
C ASN A 18 11.65 0.19 13.75
N MET A 19 10.90 -0.87 14.04
CA MET A 19 9.66 -1.27 13.33
C MET A 19 8.39 -0.86 14.08
N GLY A 20 8.44 0.22 14.88
CA GLY A 20 7.30 0.64 15.69
C GLY A 20 6.90 -0.42 16.72
N GLU A 21 5.64 -0.87 16.73
CA GLU A 21 5.13 -1.87 17.67
C GLU A 21 5.83 -3.24 17.57
N LYS A 22 6.45 -3.55 16.43
CA LYS A 22 7.20 -4.81 16.21
C LYS A 22 8.69 -4.69 16.58
N THR A 23 9.11 -3.58 17.19
CA THR A 23 10.52 -3.36 17.57
C THR A 23 10.93 -4.35 18.66
N SER A 24 11.80 -5.29 18.32
CA SER A 24 12.48 -6.18 19.27
C SER A 24 13.93 -5.74 19.37
N GLN A 25 14.41 -5.49 20.60
CA GLN A 25 15.77 -5.02 20.85
C GLN A 25 16.84 -5.94 20.24
N THR A 26 16.60 -7.25 20.22
CA THR A 26 17.52 -8.22 19.62
C THR A 26 17.55 -8.12 18.09
N VAL A 27 16.39 -7.88 17.47
CA VAL A 27 16.27 -7.67 16.01
C VAL A 27 16.87 -6.32 15.62
N SER A 28 16.69 -5.27 16.44
CA SER A 28 17.34 -3.97 16.27
C SER A 28 18.86 -4.10 16.29
N ILE A 29 19.42 -4.81 17.26
CA ILE A 29 20.87 -5.02 17.38
C ILE A 29 21.40 -5.80 16.18
N ALA A 30 20.76 -6.91 15.81
CA ALA A 30 21.18 -7.72 14.68
C ALA A 30 21.10 -6.94 13.35
N ALA A 31 19.96 -6.30 13.06
CA ALA A 31 19.77 -5.50 11.85
C ALA A 31 20.78 -4.33 11.76
N THR A 32 21.08 -3.70 12.89
CA THR A 32 22.05 -2.59 12.94
C THR A 32 23.49 -3.07 12.77
N ILE A 33 23.90 -4.18 13.41
CA ILE A 33 25.26 -4.73 13.30
C ILE A 33 25.53 -5.27 11.89
N PHE A 34 24.56 -5.96 11.28
CA PHE A 34 24.70 -6.52 9.93
C PHE A 34 24.36 -5.51 8.82
N ASN A 35 24.11 -4.24 9.17
CA ASN A 35 23.72 -3.18 8.24
C ASN A 35 22.51 -3.56 7.35
N ALA A 36 21.64 -4.46 7.84
CA ALA A 36 20.37 -4.80 7.24
C ALA A 36 19.33 -3.73 7.64
N ARG A 37 19.56 -2.50 7.19
CA ARG A 37 18.74 -1.33 7.51
C ARG A 37 18.34 -0.60 6.23
N LEU A 38 17.06 -0.25 6.15
CA LEU A 38 16.53 0.55 5.04
C LEU A 38 15.85 1.85 5.51
N GLY A 39 15.74 2.08 6.83
CA GLY A 39 15.17 3.31 7.40
C GLY A 39 16.11 4.51 7.36
N LEU A 40 15.55 5.71 7.48
CA LEU A 40 16.26 6.99 7.38
C LEU A 40 16.16 7.78 8.68
N TRP A 41 17.29 8.30 9.17
CA TRP A 41 17.27 9.38 10.15
C TRP A 41 16.98 10.71 9.44
N VAL A 42 15.83 11.31 9.73
CA VAL A 42 15.43 12.59 9.17
C VAL A 42 15.31 13.64 10.26
N ARG A 43 15.62 14.90 9.93
CA ARG A 43 15.45 15.99 10.88
C ARG A 43 13.97 16.15 11.23
N ASN A 44 13.67 16.21 12.51
CA ASN A 44 12.32 16.32 13.03
C ASN A 44 11.68 17.63 12.54
N PRO A 45 10.57 17.55 11.79
CA PRO A 45 9.86 18.74 11.30
C PRO A 45 9.36 19.67 12.41
N ARG A 46 9.20 19.15 13.64
CA ARG A 46 8.75 19.93 14.80
C ARG A 46 9.87 20.71 15.50
N GLY A 47 11.12 20.54 15.07
CA GLY A 47 12.29 21.07 15.75
C GLY A 47 12.64 20.29 17.03
N GLY A 48 13.91 20.31 17.43
CA GLY A 48 14.41 19.57 18.61
C GLY A 48 15.82 20.01 19.03
N LYS A 49 16.27 19.54 20.20
CA LYS A 49 17.59 19.91 20.77
C LYS A 49 18.72 19.17 20.05
N ALA A 50 19.77 19.93 19.67
CA ALA A 50 20.97 19.48 18.98
C ALA A 50 21.57 18.19 19.58
N ARG A 51 21.70 17.11 18.79
CA ARG A 51 22.44 15.90 19.21
C ARG A 51 23.53 15.48 18.22
N ARG A 52 24.63 14.95 18.76
CA ARG A 52 25.78 14.46 17.98
C ARG A 52 25.40 13.20 17.17
N PRO A 53 25.83 13.06 15.90
CA PRO A 53 25.43 11.96 15.01
C PRO A 53 25.69 10.55 15.57
N LEU A 54 26.78 10.37 16.34
CA LEU A 54 27.14 9.06 16.92
C LEU A 54 26.11 8.54 17.94
N LEU A 55 25.35 9.43 18.59
CA LEU A 55 24.31 9.03 19.55
C LEU A 55 23.07 8.46 18.85
N LEU A 56 22.85 8.76 17.57
CA LEU A 56 21.73 8.22 16.80
C LEU A 56 21.91 6.72 16.54
N TYR A 57 23.15 6.29 16.25
CA TYR A 57 23.49 4.87 16.09
C TYR A 57 23.28 4.07 17.39
N PHE A 58 23.62 4.64 18.55
CA PHE A 58 23.32 4.00 19.84
C PHE A 58 21.83 3.88 20.12
N LYS A 59 21.04 4.92 19.77
CA LYS A 59 19.59 4.84 19.89
C LYS A 59 18.99 3.79 18.94
N GLU A 60 19.53 3.67 17.74
CA GLU A 60 19.14 2.64 16.78
C GLU A 60 19.45 1.23 17.32
N LEU A 61 20.67 1.02 17.84
CA LEU A 61 21.07 -0.23 18.49
C LEU A 61 20.16 -0.60 19.67
N CYS A 62 19.77 0.38 20.49
CA CYS A 62 18.97 0.13 21.68
C CYS A 62 17.45 0.17 21.45
N GLY A 63 16.98 0.41 20.22
CA GLY A 63 15.55 0.58 19.94
C GLY A 63 14.91 1.83 20.58
N GLN A 64 15.71 2.86 20.87
CA GLN A 64 15.33 4.04 21.66
C GLN A 64 15.01 5.29 20.81
N ALA A 65 14.49 5.10 19.60
CA ALA A 65 14.04 6.21 18.76
C ALA A 65 12.80 6.89 19.39
N SER A 66 12.83 8.22 19.54
CA SER A 66 11.68 8.99 20.05
C SER A 66 11.18 9.99 19.00
N ARG A 67 9.87 10.28 19.05
CA ARG A 67 9.22 11.31 18.20
C ARG A 67 9.60 12.74 18.61
N ASP A 68 10.18 12.92 19.79
CA ASP A 68 10.58 14.24 20.33
C ASP A 68 12.08 14.54 20.13
N ASP A 69 12.83 13.63 19.51
CA ASP A 69 14.25 13.85 19.18
C ASP A 69 14.40 14.85 18.03
N GLU A 70 15.55 15.53 17.93
CA GLU A 70 15.86 16.40 16.79
C GLU A 70 15.93 15.62 15.47
N PHE A 71 16.33 14.35 15.52
CA PHE A 71 16.26 13.44 14.39
C PHE A 71 15.32 12.31 14.74
N VAL A 72 14.35 12.05 13.86
CA VAL A 72 13.41 10.94 13.98
C VAL A 72 13.80 9.84 13.03
N TYR A 73 13.61 8.60 13.47
CA TYR A 73 13.82 7.43 12.63
C TYR A 73 12.57 7.19 11.79
N LEU A 74 12.71 7.34 10.47
CA LEU A 74 11.66 7.03 9.51
C LEU A 74 11.86 5.60 9.02
N SER A 75 10.92 4.73 9.38
CA SER A 75 10.83 3.36 8.88
C SER A 75 9.72 3.23 7.83
N ASP A 76 9.71 2.10 7.14
CA ASP A 76 8.64 1.71 6.23
C ASP A 76 7.27 1.70 6.94
N GLY A 77 6.25 2.19 6.25
CA GLY A 77 4.87 2.21 6.70
C GLY A 77 4.26 0.82 6.88
N GLY A 78 4.78 -0.22 6.22
CA GLY A 78 4.33 -1.61 6.34
C GLY A 78 4.42 -2.18 7.76
N HIS A 79 5.17 -1.54 8.66
CA HIS A 79 5.22 -1.88 10.08
C HIS A 79 3.98 -1.45 10.88
N PHE A 80 3.25 -0.45 10.39
CA PHE A 80 2.07 0.11 11.02
C PHE A 80 0.81 -0.21 10.21
N GLU A 81 0.75 0.23 8.96
CA GLU A 81 -0.39 0.05 8.06
C GLU A 81 0.08 0.10 6.59
N ASN A 82 -0.04 -1.02 5.89
CA ASN A 82 0.63 -1.25 4.60
C ASN A 82 -0.12 -0.71 3.36
N LEU A 83 -1.35 -0.20 3.51
CA LEU A 83 -2.16 0.38 2.42
C LEU A 83 -2.15 1.91 2.42
N GLY A 84 -1.58 2.55 3.44
CA GLY A 84 -1.58 4.02 3.60
C GLY A 84 -2.96 4.64 3.87
N LEU A 85 -3.98 3.82 4.13
CA LEU A 85 -5.34 4.24 4.41
C LEU A 85 -5.47 5.03 5.70
N TYR A 86 -4.71 4.68 6.73
CA TYR A 86 -4.84 5.29 8.04
C TYR A 86 -4.74 6.83 7.99
N GLU A 87 -3.70 7.36 7.32
CA GLU A 87 -3.47 8.79 7.22
C GLU A 87 -4.40 9.48 6.19
N LEU A 88 -4.81 8.78 5.12
CA LEU A 88 -5.80 9.31 4.17
C LEU A 88 -7.17 9.50 4.85
N LEU A 89 -7.58 8.53 5.66
CA LEU A 89 -8.83 8.59 6.41
C LEU A 89 -8.77 9.63 7.53
N ARG A 90 -7.63 9.75 8.22
CA ARG A 90 -7.40 10.83 9.20
C ARG A 90 -7.59 12.23 8.61
N ARG A 91 -7.13 12.43 7.36
CA ARG A 91 -7.27 13.70 6.62
C ARG A 91 -8.66 13.92 6.02
N ARG A 92 -9.60 12.98 6.24
CA ARG A 92 -10.96 13.00 5.68
C ARG A 92 -10.96 13.10 4.15
N CYS A 93 -10.06 12.40 3.48
CA CYS A 93 -9.98 12.39 2.02
C CYS A 93 -11.30 11.90 1.40
N ARG A 94 -11.91 12.74 0.57
CA ARG A 94 -13.17 12.41 -0.10
C ARG A 94 -13.08 11.21 -1.04
N TYR A 95 -11.94 11.03 -1.70
CA TYR A 95 -11.70 9.96 -2.67
C TYR A 95 -10.47 9.17 -2.24
N VAL A 96 -10.64 7.86 -2.04
CA VAL A 96 -9.56 6.97 -1.62
C VAL A 96 -9.52 5.78 -2.57
N LEU A 97 -8.41 5.67 -3.30
CA LEU A 97 -8.07 4.49 -4.10
C LEU A 97 -7.02 3.70 -3.34
N ALA A 98 -7.36 2.46 -3.00
CA ALA A 98 -6.52 1.56 -2.23
C ALA A 98 -6.12 0.39 -3.13
N VAL A 99 -4.83 0.20 -3.36
CA VAL A 99 -4.31 -0.91 -4.17
C VAL A 99 -3.56 -1.87 -3.27
N ALA A 100 -4.01 -3.12 -3.22
CA ALA A 100 -3.44 -4.17 -2.40
C ALA A 100 -2.86 -5.28 -3.28
N ALA A 101 -1.56 -5.52 -3.11
CA ALA A 101 -0.84 -6.67 -3.65
C ALA A 101 -0.36 -7.54 -2.48
N ASP A 102 -1.30 -7.90 -1.60
CA ASP A 102 -1.01 -8.66 -0.39
C ASP A 102 -0.71 -10.13 -0.72
N VAL A 103 0.18 -10.74 0.06
CA VAL A 103 0.36 -12.20 0.06
C VAL A 103 -0.88 -12.86 0.67
N GLU A 104 -1.45 -13.81 -0.06
CA GLU A 104 -2.55 -14.66 0.40
C GLU A 104 -2.06 -16.10 0.59
N PRO A 105 -2.70 -16.89 1.46
CA PRO A 105 -2.33 -18.30 1.61
C PRO A 105 -2.54 -19.06 0.30
N GLU A 106 -1.66 -20.00 -0.03
CA GLU A 106 -1.83 -20.84 -1.22
C GLU A 106 -3.11 -21.70 -1.18
N ALA A 107 -3.52 -22.12 0.02
CA ALA A 107 -4.71 -22.92 0.24
C ALA A 107 -5.60 -22.29 1.33
N GLY A 108 -6.91 -22.39 1.13
CA GLY A 108 -7.90 -21.80 2.02
C GLY A 108 -8.32 -20.38 1.60
N PRO A 109 -9.16 -19.72 2.42
CA PRO A 109 -9.74 -18.43 2.08
C PRO A 109 -8.72 -17.30 2.14
N ASP A 110 -8.94 -16.29 1.30
CA ASP A 110 -8.20 -15.03 1.36
C ASP A 110 -8.39 -14.36 2.73
N ARG A 111 -7.29 -13.81 3.28
CA ARG A 111 -7.26 -13.17 4.59
C ARG A 111 -7.60 -11.69 4.52
N MET A 112 -7.19 -11.01 3.45
CA MET A 112 -7.33 -9.55 3.29
C MET A 112 -6.83 -8.79 4.53
N GLY A 113 -5.70 -9.24 5.10
CA GLY A 113 -5.27 -8.86 6.46
C GLY A 113 -4.93 -7.38 6.60
N ASN A 114 -4.30 -6.77 5.58
CA ASN A 114 -3.96 -5.35 5.60
C ASN A 114 -5.22 -4.48 5.54
N LEU A 115 -6.18 -4.81 4.66
CA LEU A 115 -7.47 -4.11 4.60
C LEU A 115 -8.21 -4.21 5.94
N GLY A 116 -8.35 -5.42 6.49
CA GLY A 116 -9.04 -5.64 7.76
C GLY A 116 -8.39 -4.86 8.92
N THR A 117 -7.06 -4.82 8.96
CA THR A 117 -6.30 -4.06 9.97
C THR A 117 -6.51 -2.56 9.82
N ALA A 118 -6.38 -2.02 8.60
CA ALA A 118 -6.58 -0.61 8.31
C ALA A 118 -7.99 -0.12 8.66
N LEU A 119 -9.03 -0.86 8.25
CA LEU A 119 -10.43 -0.53 8.54
C LEU A 119 -10.74 -0.59 10.04
N ARG A 120 -10.16 -1.58 10.76
CA ARG A 120 -10.30 -1.68 12.21
C ARG A 120 -9.66 -0.50 12.92
N MET A 121 -8.43 -0.13 12.57
CA MET A 121 -7.74 1.03 13.15
C MET A 121 -8.50 2.33 12.87
N ALA A 122 -8.92 2.57 11.62
CA ALA A 122 -9.69 3.75 11.27
C ALA A 122 -11.02 3.87 12.05
N ARG A 123 -11.68 2.73 12.30
CA ARG A 123 -12.91 2.69 13.10
C ARG A 123 -12.65 3.00 14.57
N VAL A 124 -11.63 2.38 15.16
CA VAL A 124 -11.32 2.55 16.60
C VAL A 124 -10.77 3.94 16.90
N ASP A 125 -9.82 4.43 16.10
CA ASP A 125 -9.09 5.65 16.40
C ASP A 125 -9.84 6.91 15.93
N PHE A 126 -10.55 6.83 14.81
CA PHE A 126 -11.18 7.98 14.16
C PHE A 126 -12.69 7.87 14.07
N GLY A 127 -13.32 6.76 14.45
CA GLY A 127 -14.75 6.55 14.26
C GLY A 127 -15.18 6.50 12.79
N VAL A 128 -14.24 6.26 11.86
CA VAL A 128 -14.53 6.20 10.42
C VAL A 128 -15.03 4.81 10.04
N SER A 129 -16.12 4.75 9.28
CA SER A 129 -16.63 3.49 8.72
C SER A 129 -16.60 3.50 7.21
N ILE A 130 -16.21 2.37 6.63
CA ILE A 130 -16.25 2.14 5.18
C ILE A 130 -17.24 1.02 4.93
N GLU A 131 -18.26 1.31 4.13
CA GLU A 131 -19.31 0.37 3.74
C GLU A 131 -19.02 -0.09 2.30
N ILE A 132 -18.70 -1.38 2.14
CA ILE A 132 -18.47 -2.02 0.84
C ILE A 132 -19.61 -3.03 0.63
N PRO A 133 -20.57 -2.77 -0.28
CA PRO A 133 -21.77 -3.59 -0.41
C PRO A 133 -21.46 -5.05 -0.79
N GLU A 134 -20.53 -5.27 -1.71
CA GLU A 134 -20.15 -6.59 -2.20
C GLU A 134 -18.63 -6.72 -2.25
N LEU A 135 -18.08 -7.68 -1.50
CA LEU A 135 -16.66 -8.05 -1.53
C LEU A 135 -16.43 -9.41 -2.18
N GLN A 136 -17.47 -10.24 -2.28
CA GLN A 136 -17.42 -11.61 -2.79
C GLN A 136 -16.79 -11.72 -4.19
N PRO A 137 -16.97 -10.76 -5.13
CA PRO A 137 -16.30 -10.82 -6.42
C PRO A 137 -14.77 -10.74 -6.37
N LEU A 138 -14.18 -10.16 -5.31
CA LEU A 138 -12.72 -10.08 -5.13
C LEU A 138 -12.12 -11.31 -4.46
N LEU A 139 -12.96 -12.15 -3.85
CA LEU A 139 -12.49 -13.32 -3.15
C LEU A 139 -12.19 -14.43 -4.15
N ARG A 140 -11.04 -15.07 -3.97
CA ARG A 140 -10.64 -16.21 -4.78
C ARG A 140 -11.61 -17.38 -4.61
N ASP A 141 -12.08 -17.90 -5.73
CA ASP A 141 -12.85 -19.13 -5.81
C ASP A 141 -11.95 -20.33 -5.47
N SER A 142 -12.42 -21.20 -4.57
CA SER A 142 -11.60 -22.29 -4.03
C SER A 142 -11.31 -23.41 -5.03
N GLU A 143 -12.13 -23.56 -6.07
CA GLU A 143 -11.98 -24.63 -7.06
C GLU A 143 -11.08 -24.17 -8.21
N THR A 144 -11.30 -22.95 -8.69
CA THR A 144 -10.63 -22.41 -9.88
C THR A 144 -9.39 -21.57 -9.55
N GLY A 145 -9.29 -21.05 -8.32
CA GLY A 145 -8.23 -20.11 -7.96
C GLY A 145 -8.38 -18.72 -8.60
N THR A 146 -9.54 -18.41 -9.20
CA THR A 146 -9.82 -17.17 -9.91
C THR A 146 -10.69 -16.21 -9.10
N VAL A 147 -10.76 -14.95 -9.50
CA VAL A 147 -11.67 -13.93 -8.94
C VAL A 147 -12.63 -13.45 -10.03
N ARG A 148 -13.76 -12.86 -9.63
CA ARG A 148 -14.74 -12.29 -10.58
C ARG A 148 -14.52 -10.81 -10.86
N SER A 149 -13.78 -10.11 -10.00
CA SER A 149 -13.43 -8.71 -10.14
C SER A 149 -12.09 -8.41 -9.48
N TRP A 150 -11.34 -7.46 -10.03
CA TRP A 150 -10.14 -6.91 -9.38
C TRP A 150 -10.44 -5.85 -8.33
N PHE A 151 -11.66 -5.30 -8.30
CA PHE A 151 -11.98 -4.19 -7.41
C PHE A 151 -13.38 -4.27 -6.82
N ALA A 152 -13.54 -3.60 -5.68
CA ALA A 152 -14.81 -3.26 -5.06
C ALA A 152 -14.87 -1.77 -4.78
N ALA A 153 -16.07 -1.22 -4.89
CA ALA A 153 -16.36 0.15 -4.51
C ALA A 153 -17.20 0.19 -3.24
N GLY A 154 -16.98 1.22 -2.43
CA GLY A 154 -17.68 1.46 -1.20
C GLY A 154 -17.77 2.94 -0.88
N ARG A 155 -18.41 3.23 0.25
CA ARG A 155 -18.63 4.59 0.72
C ARG A 155 -17.98 4.79 2.08
N ILE A 156 -17.34 5.94 2.24
CA ILE A 156 -16.71 6.34 3.49
C ILE A 156 -17.68 7.23 4.25
N ARG A 157 -17.87 6.94 5.53
CA ARG A 157 -18.61 7.77 6.48
C ARG A 157 -17.63 8.25 7.54
N TYR A 158 -17.45 9.57 7.58
CA TYR A 158 -16.67 10.20 8.62
C TYR A 158 -17.58 10.66 9.77
N PRO A 159 -17.09 10.68 11.03
CA PRO A 159 -17.87 11.16 12.16
C PRO A 159 -18.36 12.60 11.95
N GLY A 160 -19.60 12.85 12.38
CA GLY A 160 -20.26 14.16 12.28
C GLY A 160 -20.96 14.44 10.95
N ASP A 161 -20.76 13.60 9.93
CA ASP A 161 -21.43 13.78 8.64
C ASP A 161 -22.84 13.15 8.66
N ALA A 162 -23.81 13.82 8.02
CA ALA A 162 -25.20 13.35 7.95
C ALA A 162 -25.37 12.04 7.14
N GLY A 163 -24.37 11.67 6.34
CA GLY A 163 -24.36 10.47 5.52
C GLY A 163 -22.97 10.20 4.93
N PRO A 164 -22.83 9.20 4.04
CA PRO A 164 -21.54 8.87 3.45
C PRO A 164 -21.01 10.00 2.57
N SER A 165 -19.86 10.55 2.96
CA SER A 165 -19.25 11.77 2.40
C SER A 165 -17.99 11.51 1.58
N GLY A 166 -17.51 10.26 1.55
CA GLY A 166 -16.40 9.85 0.69
C GLY A 166 -16.69 8.58 -0.10
N THR A 167 -15.79 8.32 -1.05
CA THR A 167 -15.79 7.17 -1.95
C THR A 167 -14.51 6.39 -1.77
N PHE A 168 -14.66 5.08 -1.65
CA PHE A 168 -13.57 4.14 -1.47
C PHE A 168 -13.57 3.16 -2.63
N VAL A 169 -12.43 2.97 -3.27
CA VAL A 169 -12.22 1.91 -4.26
C VAL A 169 -11.05 1.06 -3.79
N PHE A 170 -11.30 -0.22 -3.58
CA PHE A 170 -10.29 -1.20 -3.22
C PHE A 170 -9.99 -2.07 -4.41
N ILE A 171 -8.74 -2.07 -4.86
CA ILE A 171 -8.20 -2.93 -5.91
C ILE A 171 -7.35 -4.00 -5.22
N LYS A 172 -7.55 -5.26 -5.56
CA LYS A 172 -6.76 -6.38 -5.07
C LYS A 172 -6.20 -7.18 -6.24
N THR A 173 -4.99 -7.71 -6.08
CA THR A 173 -4.45 -8.73 -6.97
C THR A 173 -5.36 -9.95 -7.06
N GLY A 174 -5.46 -10.52 -8.26
CA GLY A 174 -6.29 -11.67 -8.55
C GLY A 174 -6.31 -11.96 -10.06
N ILE A 175 -6.77 -13.15 -10.43
CA ILE A 175 -6.86 -13.58 -11.82
C ILE A 175 -8.33 -13.63 -12.21
N VAL A 176 -8.74 -12.71 -13.09
CA VAL A 176 -10.02 -12.79 -13.80
C VAL A 176 -9.75 -13.53 -15.11
N PRO A 177 -10.33 -14.71 -15.35
CA PRO A 177 -9.94 -15.57 -16.48
C PRO A 177 -10.32 -14.99 -17.84
N ASP A 178 -11.38 -14.18 -17.89
CA ASP A 178 -11.89 -13.61 -19.12
C ASP A 178 -10.95 -12.53 -19.67
N GLY A 179 -10.46 -12.74 -20.90
CA GLY A 179 -9.62 -11.76 -21.59
C GLY A 179 -8.14 -11.76 -21.22
N LEU A 180 -7.64 -12.79 -20.51
CA LEU A 180 -6.21 -12.90 -20.21
C LEU A 180 -5.36 -13.16 -21.47
N PRO A 181 -4.27 -12.42 -21.67
CA PRO A 181 -3.27 -12.74 -22.69
C PRO A 181 -2.68 -14.16 -22.52
N PRO A 182 -2.32 -14.85 -23.63
CA PRO A 182 -1.82 -16.22 -23.57
C PRO A 182 -0.56 -16.41 -22.71
N ASP A 183 0.34 -15.43 -22.69
CA ASP A 183 1.56 -15.42 -21.88
C ASP A 183 1.25 -15.33 -20.38
N LEU A 184 0.30 -14.47 -20.00
CA LEU A 184 -0.18 -14.37 -18.62
C LEU A 184 -0.92 -15.65 -18.17
N LEU A 185 -1.73 -16.23 -19.06
CA LEU A 185 -2.39 -17.52 -18.81
C LEU A 185 -1.35 -18.63 -18.58
N ASN A 186 -0.29 -18.67 -19.38
CA ASN A 186 0.80 -19.61 -19.23
C ASN A 186 1.55 -19.40 -17.91
N HIS A 187 1.84 -18.14 -17.54
CA HIS A 187 2.51 -17.81 -16.29
C HIS A 187 1.68 -18.24 -15.09
N TRP A 188 0.40 -17.86 -15.03
CA TRP A 188 -0.52 -18.27 -13.97
C TRP A 188 -0.64 -19.78 -13.82
N ARG A 189 -0.66 -20.53 -14.93
CA ARG A 189 -0.72 -22.00 -14.90
C ARG A 189 0.61 -22.67 -14.52
N SER A 190 1.73 -21.96 -14.69
CA SER A 190 3.07 -22.49 -14.41
C SER A 190 3.58 -22.11 -13.03
N GLN A 191 3.08 -21.02 -12.44
CA GLN A 191 3.52 -20.46 -11.16
C GLN A 191 2.42 -20.57 -10.11
N ARG A 192 2.63 -21.43 -9.10
CA ARG A 192 1.63 -21.71 -8.07
C ARG A 192 1.36 -20.53 -7.14
N ALA A 193 2.38 -19.73 -6.85
CA ALA A 193 2.26 -18.59 -5.93
C ALA A 193 1.57 -17.39 -6.58
N PHE A 194 1.67 -17.24 -7.91
CA PHE A 194 1.14 -16.11 -8.65
C PHE A 194 -0.39 -16.01 -8.55
N PRO A 195 -0.98 -14.81 -8.32
CA PRO A 195 -0.35 -13.48 -8.21
C PRO A 195 -0.04 -13.05 -6.77
N TYR A 196 0.23 -14.00 -5.88
CA TYR A 196 0.46 -13.81 -4.44
C TYR A 196 1.87 -14.21 -4.01
N ASP A 197 2.87 -14.06 -4.90
CA ASP A 197 4.27 -14.31 -4.60
C ASP A 197 4.72 -13.58 -3.32
N SER A 198 5.64 -14.20 -2.59
CA SER A 198 6.11 -13.68 -1.31
C SER A 198 6.80 -12.34 -1.47
N THR A 199 6.43 -11.37 -0.64
CA THR A 199 7.07 -10.04 -0.59
C THR A 199 8.52 -10.07 -0.07
N SER A 200 9.01 -11.24 0.36
CA SER A 200 10.43 -11.43 0.68
C SER A 200 11.30 -11.51 -0.59
N ASP A 201 10.72 -11.89 -1.72
CA ASP A 201 11.39 -11.81 -3.02
C ASP A 201 11.07 -10.46 -3.67
N GLN A 202 12.09 -9.62 -3.80
CA GLN A 202 12.00 -8.29 -4.40
C GLN A 202 12.72 -8.22 -5.75
N GLN A 203 13.23 -9.34 -6.26
CA GLN A 203 14.08 -9.39 -7.46
C GLN A 203 13.36 -10.06 -8.62
N TYR A 204 12.36 -9.37 -9.18
CA TYR A 204 11.64 -9.91 -10.33
C TYR A 204 12.48 -9.86 -11.60
N ASP A 205 12.46 -10.97 -12.35
CA ASP A 205 12.91 -10.97 -13.73
C ASP A 205 11.87 -10.29 -14.63
N GLN A 206 12.23 -10.03 -15.88
CA GLN A 206 11.35 -9.34 -16.82
C GLN A 206 10.02 -10.08 -17.05
N PRO A 207 10.00 -11.41 -17.27
CA PRO A 207 8.74 -12.16 -17.39
C PRO A 207 7.83 -12.07 -16.16
N GLN A 208 8.38 -12.19 -14.94
CA GLN A 208 7.60 -12.08 -13.71
C GLN A 208 7.06 -10.67 -13.53
N PHE A 209 7.88 -9.63 -13.79
CA PHE A 209 7.44 -8.25 -13.74
C PHE A 209 6.29 -7.96 -14.71
N GLU A 210 6.41 -8.38 -15.98
CA GLU A 210 5.34 -8.21 -16.97
C GLU A 210 4.07 -8.96 -16.56
N SER A 211 4.22 -10.15 -15.97
CA SER A 211 3.09 -10.94 -15.47
C SER A 211 2.35 -10.26 -14.31
N TYR A 212 3.01 -9.36 -13.55
CA TYR A 212 2.36 -8.49 -12.56
C TYR A 212 1.84 -7.17 -13.15
N ARG A 213 2.55 -6.60 -14.13
CA ARG A 213 2.18 -5.33 -14.79
C ARG A 213 0.85 -5.46 -15.53
N VAL A 214 0.64 -6.55 -16.28
CA VAL A 214 -0.54 -6.74 -17.13
C VAL A 214 -1.85 -6.83 -16.32
N PRO A 215 -2.00 -7.68 -15.29
CA PRO A 215 -3.18 -7.67 -14.42
C PRO A 215 -3.41 -6.31 -13.77
N GLY A 216 -2.35 -5.61 -13.37
CA GLY A 216 -2.45 -4.26 -12.81
C GLY A 216 -3.04 -3.25 -13.81
N GLN A 217 -2.59 -3.30 -15.06
CA GLN A 217 -3.16 -2.47 -16.14
C GLN A 217 -4.63 -2.80 -16.37
N LEU A 218 -4.98 -4.08 -16.50
CA LEU A 218 -6.36 -4.52 -16.70
C LEU A 218 -7.28 -4.13 -15.54
N ALA A 219 -6.80 -4.25 -14.30
CA ALA A 219 -7.52 -3.78 -13.11
C ALA A 219 -7.76 -2.26 -13.15
N GLY A 220 -6.76 -1.48 -13.56
CA GLY A 220 -6.88 -0.03 -13.74
C GLY A 220 -7.90 0.35 -14.81
N GLU A 221 -7.88 -0.33 -15.96
CA GLU A 221 -8.86 -0.15 -17.05
C GLU A 221 -10.27 -0.51 -16.58
N ALA A 222 -10.42 -1.63 -15.85
CA ALA A 222 -11.70 -2.07 -15.30
C ALA A 222 -12.28 -1.04 -14.32
N VAL A 223 -11.46 -0.48 -13.43
CA VAL A 223 -11.89 0.59 -12.51
C VAL A 223 -12.29 1.84 -13.28
N GLY A 224 -11.48 2.25 -14.27
CA GLY A 224 -11.75 3.44 -15.08
C GLY A 224 -13.02 3.38 -15.92
N ALA A 225 -13.56 2.18 -16.17
CA ALA A 225 -14.79 1.96 -16.91
C ALA A 225 -16.08 2.04 -16.06
N VAL A 226 -15.97 2.12 -14.73
CA VAL A 226 -17.11 2.01 -13.82
C VAL A 226 -17.61 3.37 -13.33
N SER A 227 -18.88 3.65 -13.56
CA SER A 227 -19.58 4.78 -12.98
C SER A 227 -20.11 4.45 -11.58
N LEU A 228 -19.69 5.23 -10.57
CA LEU A 228 -20.18 5.09 -9.20
C LEU A 228 -21.44 5.94 -8.95
N PRO A 229 -22.49 5.41 -8.30
CA PRO A 229 -23.72 6.14 -8.05
C PRO A 229 -23.49 7.43 -7.24
N GLY A 230 -23.94 8.57 -7.78
CA GLY A 230 -23.92 9.87 -7.09
C GLY A 230 -22.58 10.61 -7.11
N GLU A 231 -21.61 10.15 -7.93
CA GLU A 231 -20.36 10.87 -8.18
C GLU A 231 -20.07 10.97 -9.68
N PRO A 232 -19.31 11.99 -10.14
CA PRO A 232 -18.76 11.94 -11.48
C PRO A 232 -17.95 10.65 -11.61
N ASP A 233 -18.27 9.86 -12.64
CA ASP A 233 -17.60 8.61 -13.05
C ASP A 233 -16.10 8.68 -12.73
N ILE A 234 -15.55 7.64 -12.07
CA ILE A 234 -14.14 7.64 -11.68
C ILE A 234 -13.25 7.81 -12.91
N GLY A 235 -13.70 7.35 -14.09
CA GLY A 235 -13.07 7.62 -15.38
C GLY A 235 -13.05 9.11 -15.74
N VAL A 236 -14.10 9.88 -15.43
CA VAL A 236 -14.10 11.36 -15.59
C VAL A 236 -13.05 11.99 -14.68
N ARG A 237 -12.91 11.50 -13.45
CA ARG A 237 -11.89 12.00 -12.51
C ARG A 237 -10.47 11.61 -12.92
N PHE A 238 -10.24 10.40 -13.41
CA PHE A 238 -8.94 10.02 -13.97
C PHE A 238 -8.59 10.89 -15.17
N ARG A 239 -9.53 11.13 -16.09
CA ARG A 239 -9.35 12.08 -17.21
C ARG A 239 -9.08 13.51 -16.71
N GLU A 240 -9.70 13.94 -15.62
CA GLU A 240 -9.45 15.25 -15.01
C GLU A 240 -8.06 15.33 -14.37
N ILE A 241 -7.62 14.28 -13.66
CA ILE A 241 -6.26 14.16 -13.12
C ILE A 241 -5.24 14.16 -14.25
N GLU A 242 -5.45 13.38 -15.32
CA GLU A 242 -4.58 13.42 -16.52
C GLU A 242 -4.58 14.80 -17.17
N ARG A 243 -5.73 15.48 -17.25
CA ARG A 243 -5.79 16.84 -17.79
C ARG A 243 -4.99 17.83 -16.94
N VAL A 244 -5.09 17.74 -15.62
CA VAL A 244 -4.46 18.67 -14.67
C VAL A 244 -2.98 18.37 -14.47
N TYR A 245 -2.61 17.09 -14.42
CA TYR A 245 -1.28 16.63 -14.03
C TYR A 245 -0.52 15.88 -15.13
N GLY A 246 -1.18 15.39 -16.19
CA GLY A 246 -0.54 14.65 -17.28
C GLY A 246 0.54 15.47 -18.00
N SER A 247 0.34 16.78 -18.13
CA SER A 247 1.37 17.70 -18.66
C SER A 247 2.57 17.89 -17.73
N ARG A 248 2.42 17.64 -16.41
CA ARG A 248 3.50 17.69 -15.41
C ARG A 248 4.31 16.39 -15.36
N PHE A 249 3.67 15.24 -15.60
CA PHE A 249 4.36 13.94 -15.64
C PHE A 249 4.98 13.60 -17.02
N ALA A 250 4.47 14.19 -18.11
CA ALA A 250 5.08 14.08 -19.44
C ALA A 250 6.41 14.84 -19.59
N ARG A 251 6.85 15.58 -18.55
CA ARG A 251 8.13 16.31 -18.53
C ARG A 251 9.10 15.71 -17.51
N GLN A 252 9.58 14.50 -17.79
CA GLN A 252 10.97 14.15 -17.47
C GLN A 252 11.62 13.68 -18.76
N PRO A 253 12.47 14.50 -19.41
CA PRO A 253 13.37 13.96 -20.42
C PRO A 253 14.32 13.00 -19.71
N THR A 254 14.31 11.75 -20.16
CA THR A 254 15.42 10.82 -19.96
C THR A 254 16.66 11.43 -20.61
N THR A 255 17.56 11.94 -19.77
CA THR A 255 18.97 12.15 -20.11
C THR A 255 19.81 11.42 -19.08
#